data_AF-A0AAV5V3H6-F1
#
_entry.id   AF-A0AAV5V3H6-F1
#
_cell.length_a   1.000
_cell.length_b   1.000
_cell.length_c   1.000
_cell.angle_alpha   90.00
_cell.angle_beta   90.00
_cell.angle_gamma   90.00
#
_symmetry.space_group_name_H-M   'P 1'
#
loop_
_entity.id
_entity.type
_entity.pdbx_description
1 polymer ?
#
loop_
_entity_poly.entity_id
_entity_poly.type
_entity_poly.pdbx_seq_one_letter_code
_entity_poly.pdbx_strand_id
1 'polypeptide(L)'
;VTEMVVGNFFMVIVACSLPVNIMVTSVLYKNRNHHSMNNVYFQIYLVGSIIDLIAMINNYVGSIFPSRGWFLGFYLDSTLTGKIFLIFAWSTRFGQEFTTFLISVNRASAIMLPLKYDRLWNQY
;
A
#
# COMPACT_ATOMS: atom_id res chain seq x y z
N VAL A 1 -6.74 -2.11 -30.17
CA VAL A 1 -5.71 -3.13 -29.87
C VAL A 1 -4.77 -2.67 -28.77
N THR A 2 -4.14 -1.50 -28.90
CA THR A 2 -3.15 -0.96 -27.93
C THR A 2 -3.71 -0.81 -26.51
N GLU A 3 -4.91 -0.23 -26.35
CA GLU A 3 -5.54 -0.04 -25.02
C GLU A 3 -5.89 -1.38 -24.34
N MET A 4 -6.34 -2.37 -25.12
CA MET A 4 -6.63 -3.71 -24.59
C MET A 4 -5.36 -4.43 -24.14
N VAL A 5 -4.25 -4.26 -24.87
CA VAL A 5 -2.94 -4.81 -24.49
C VAL A 5 -2.44 -4.16 -23.19
N VAL A 6 -2.54 -2.83 -23.08
CA VAL A 6 -2.17 -2.08 -21.88
C VAL A 6 -3.02 -2.48 -20.68
N GLY A 7 -4.34 -2.61 -20.85
CA GLY A 7 -5.24 -3.06 -19.78
C GLY A 7 -4.97 -4.48 -19.31
N ASN A 8 -4.69 -5.41 -20.23
CA ASN A 8 -4.32 -6.78 -19.86
C ASN A 8 -2.97 -6.83 -19.14
N PHE A 9 -1.99 -6.04 -19.56
CA PHE A 9 -0.70 -5.95 -18.90
C PHE A 9 -0.82 -5.47 -17.45
N PHE A 10 -1.56 -4.39 -17.20
CA PHE A 10 -1.81 -3.91 -15.83
C PHE A 10 -2.54 -4.94 -14.96
N MET A 11 -3.49 -5.67 -15.54
CA MET A 11 -4.17 -6.75 -14.81
C MET A 11 -3.24 -7.89 -14.43
N VAL A 12 -2.33 -8.30 -15.31
CA VAL A 12 -1.35 -9.34 -14.98
C VAL A 12 -0.43 -8.88 -13.85
N ILE A 13 0.06 -7.63 -13.91
CA ILE A 13 0.86 -7.05 -12.83
C ILE A 13 0.09 -7.09 -11.51
N VAL A 14 -1.14 -6.57 -11.47
CA VAL A 14 -1.95 -6.56 -10.25
C VAL A 14 -2.21 -7.98 -9.77
N ALA A 15 -2.60 -8.91 -10.65
CA ALA A 15 -2.87 -10.30 -10.30
C ALA A 15 -1.65 -11.03 -9.71
N CYS A 16 -0.43 -10.70 -10.16
CA CYS A 16 0.80 -11.25 -9.60
C CYS A 16 1.21 -10.55 -8.29
N SER A 17 1.04 -9.24 -8.19
CA SER A 17 1.48 -8.45 -7.02
C SER A 17 0.55 -8.61 -5.81
N LEU A 18 -0.74 -8.85 -6.02
CA LEU A 18 -1.76 -8.88 -4.96
C LEU A 18 -1.56 -10.06 -3.99
N PRO A 19 -1.34 -11.31 -4.47
CA PRO A 19 -1.03 -12.45 -3.59
C PRO A 19 0.25 -12.23 -2.77
N VAL A 20 1.28 -11.64 -3.39
CA VAL A 20 2.54 -11.34 -2.72
C VAL A 20 2.33 -10.33 -1.59
N ASN A 21 1.62 -9.22 -1.85
CA ASN A 21 1.31 -8.22 -0.81
C ASN A 21 0.43 -8.77 0.31
N ILE A 22 -0.55 -9.64 -0.01
CA ILE A 22 -1.35 -10.33 1.02
C ILE A 22 -0.47 -11.23 1.87
N MET A 23 0.43 -12.00 1.26
CA MET A 23 1.34 -12.90 1.97
C MET A 23 2.26 -12.12 2.92
N VAL A 24 2.90 -11.05 2.42
CA VAL A 24 3.78 -10.18 3.22
C VAL A 24 3.03 -9.57 4.40
N THR A 25 1.85 -8.99 4.15
CA THR A 25 1.02 -8.39 5.20
C THR A 25 0.57 -9.43 6.23
N SER A 26 0.20 -10.63 5.78
CA SER A 26 -0.23 -11.72 6.66
C SER A 26 0.90 -12.25 7.54
N VAL A 27 2.11 -12.39 6.99
CA VAL A 27 3.30 -12.79 7.74
C VAL A 27 3.67 -11.74 8.80
N LEU A 28 3.67 -10.45 8.42
CA LEU A 28 3.92 -9.34 9.33
C LEU A 28 2.87 -9.28 10.44
N TYR A 29 1.60 -9.41 10.10
CA TYR A 29 0.50 -9.36 11.06
C TYR A 29 0.56 -10.53 12.05
N LYS A 30 0.84 -11.75 11.57
CA LYS A 30 0.96 -12.95 12.41
C LYS A 30 2.16 -12.86 13.36
N ASN A 31 3.28 -12.29 12.88
CA ASN A 31 4.50 -12.19 13.66
C ASN A 31 4.63 -10.87 14.46
N ARG A 32 3.62 -10.01 14.44
CA ARG A 32 3.65 -8.69 15.13
C ARG A 32 3.91 -8.79 16.64
N ASN A 33 3.50 -9.89 17.26
CA ASN A 33 3.61 -10.11 18.71
C ASN A 33 4.94 -10.77 19.11
N HIS A 34 5.83 -11.08 18.15
CA HIS A 34 7.12 -11.68 18.45
C HIS A 34 8.07 -10.57 18.95
N HIS A 35 8.73 -10.78 20.09
CA HIS A 35 9.57 -9.78 20.76
C HIS A 35 10.68 -9.18 19.86
N SER A 36 11.17 -9.94 18.87
CA SER A 36 12.15 -9.46 17.88
C SER A 36 11.56 -8.55 16.79
N MET A 37 10.24 -8.49 16.65
CA MET A 37 9.51 -7.73 15.63
C MET A 37 8.69 -6.56 16.21
N ASN A 38 8.77 -6.30 17.53
CA ASN A 38 8.18 -5.11 18.15
C ASN A 38 8.98 -3.82 17.89
N ASN A 39 9.89 -3.86 16.91
CA ASN A 39 10.63 -2.69 16.47
C ASN A 39 9.70 -1.81 15.62
N VAL A 40 9.75 -0.50 15.84
CA VAL A 40 8.95 0.49 15.12
C VAL A 40 9.10 0.38 13.60
N TYR A 41 10.25 -0.11 13.11
CA TYR A 41 10.45 -0.45 11.70
C TYR A 41 9.36 -1.41 11.15
N PHE A 42 9.08 -2.51 11.84
CA PHE A 42 8.09 -3.51 11.38
C PHE A 42 6.67 -2.98 11.48
N GLN A 43 6.38 -2.12 12.47
CA GLN A 43 5.08 -1.46 12.60
C GLN A 43 4.83 -0.50 11.42
N ILE A 44 5.80 0.37 11.10
CA ILE A 44 5.70 1.27 9.94
C ILE A 44 5.56 0.46 8.65
N TYR A 45 6.34 -0.60 8.49
CA TYR A 45 6.27 -1.46 7.31
C TYR A 45 4.92 -2.18 7.16
N LEU A 46 4.33 -2.63 8.27
CA LEU A 46 2.99 -3.22 8.28
C LEU A 46 1.93 -2.19 7.88
N VAL A 47 1.99 -0.96 8.39
CA VAL A 47 1.07 0.12 8.01
C VAL A 47 1.20 0.44 6.52
N GLY A 48 2.43 0.56 6.00
CA GLY A 48 2.67 0.75 4.57
C GLY A 48 2.08 -0.37 3.71
N SER A 49 2.28 -1.62 4.11
CA SER A 49 1.74 -2.78 3.38
C SER A 49 0.21 -2.80 3.35
N ILE A 50 -0.46 -2.31 4.40
CA ILE A 50 -1.92 -2.15 4.41
C ILE A 50 -2.35 -1.03 3.45
N ILE A 51 -1.63 0.10 3.44
CA ILE A 51 -1.90 1.21 2.50
C ILE A 51 -1.77 0.73 1.05
N ASP A 52 -0.75 -0.10 0.76
CA ASP A 52 -0.55 -0.71 -0.55
C ASP A 52 -1.73 -1.59 -0.96
N LEU A 53 -2.24 -2.44 -0.06
CA LEU A 53 -3.43 -3.26 -0.33
C LEU A 53 -4.67 -2.40 -0.63
N ILE A 54 -4.89 -1.33 0.13
CA ILE A 54 -6.00 -0.39 -0.11
C ILE A 54 -5.84 0.28 -1.47
N ALA A 55 -4.62 0.71 -1.83
CA ALA A 55 -4.33 1.31 -3.14
C ALA A 55 -4.62 0.34 -4.29
N MET A 56 -4.21 -0.92 -4.16
CA MET A 56 -4.46 -1.95 -5.17
C MET A 56 -5.95 -2.21 -5.37
N ILE A 57 -6.72 -2.33 -4.28
CA ILE A 57 -8.18 -2.51 -4.35
C ILE A 57 -8.83 -1.29 -5.01
N ASN A 58 -8.46 -0.07 -4.61
CA ASN A 58 -9.02 1.16 -5.17
C ASN A 58 -8.73 1.29 -6.68
N ASN A 59 -7.52 0.94 -7.12
CA ASN A 59 -7.18 0.95 -8.55
C ASN A 59 -7.92 -0.15 -9.33
N TYR A 60 -8.07 -1.33 -8.74
CA TYR A 60 -8.79 -2.43 -9.38
C TYR A 60 -10.28 -2.11 -9.58
N VAL A 61 -10.93 -1.61 -8.53
CA VAL A 61 -12.35 -1.22 -8.57
C VAL A 61 -12.53 0.06 -9.38
N GLY A 62 -11.79 1.12 -9.09
CA GLY A 62 -12.03 2.46 -9.66
C GLY A 62 -11.47 2.68 -11.07
N SER A 63 -10.52 1.87 -11.55
CA SER A 63 -9.91 2.04 -12.88
C SER A 63 -10.15 0.82 -13.77
N ILE A 64 -9.86 -0.39 -13.29
CA ILE A 64 -9.91 -1.60 -14.13
C ILE A 64 -11.35 -2.02 -14.45
N PHE A 65 -12.27 -2.02 -13.47
CA PHE A 65 -13.68 -2.37 -13.72
C PHE A 65 -14.37 -1.46 -14.75
N PRO A 66 -14.34 -0.11 -14.60
CA PRO A 66 -14.94 0.77 -15.60
C PRO A 66 -14.26 0.66 -16.97
N SER A 67 -12.94 0.43 -17.03
CA SER A 67 -12.23 0.25 -18.32
C SER A 67 -12.71 -0.97 -19.12
N ARG A 68 -13.24 -2.00 -18.45
CA ARG A 68 -13.85 -3.19 -19.09
C ARG A 68 -15.35 -3.07 -19.29
N GLY A 69 -15.93 -1.92 -18.98
CA GLY A 69 -17.36 -1.68 -19.07
C GLY A 69 -18.18 -2.36 -17.98
N TRP A 70 -17.56 -2.85 -16.91
CA TRP A 70 -18.29 -3.43 -15.78
C TRP A 70 -18.88 -2.32 -14.91
N PHE A 71 -20.15 -2.46 -14.55
CA PHE A 71 -20.89 -1.51 -13.72
C PHE A 71 -20.88 -0.06 -14.25
N LEU A 72 -20.81 0.12 -15.58
CA LEU A 72 -20.81 1.44 -16.24
C LEU A 72 -21.94 2.36 -15.74
N GLY A 73 -23.14 1.83 -15.52
CA GLY A 73 -24.26 2.60 -14.96
C GLY A 73 -23.91 3.24 -13.62
N PHE A 74 -23.28 2.51 -12.70
CA PHE A 74 -22.86 3.03 -11.39
C PHE A 74 -21.73 4.07 -11.49
N TYR A 75 -20.81 3.89 -12.43
CA TYR A 75 -19.68 4.82 -12.63
C TYR A 75 -20.07 6.11 -13.37
N LEU A 76 -21.06 6.03 -14.27
CA LEU A 76 -21.49 7.15 -15.11
C LEU A 76 -22.68 7.92 -14.53
N ASP A 77 -23.47 7.32 -13.64
CA ASP A 77 -24.65 7.95 -13.03
C ASP A 77 -24.27 9.10 -12.08
N SER A 78 -23.08 9.07 -11.47
CA SER A 78 -22.66 10.10 -10.53
C SER A 78 -21.17 10.40 -10.54
N THR A 79 -20.83 11.69 -10.46
CA THR A 79 -19.43 12.13 -10.28
C THR A 79 -18.85 11.77 -8.91
N LEU A 80 -19.70 11.34 -7.96
CA LEU A 80 -19.28 10.96 -6.61
C LEU A 80 -18.29 9.80 -6.63
N THR A 81 -18.53 8.77 -7.44
CA THR A 81 -17.68 7.59 -7.52
C THR A 81 -16.27 7.94 -8.00
N GLY A 82 -16.16 8.81 -9.01
CA GLY A 82 -14.86 9.31 -9.50
C GLY A 82 -14.12 10.16 -8.47
N LYS A 83 -14.83 11.00 -7.69
CA LYS A 83 -14.22 11.80 -6.61
C LYS A 83 -13.70 10.91 -5.48
N ILE A 84 -14.46 9.89 -5.08
CA ILE A 84 -14.04 8.91 -4.07
C ILE A 84 -12.77 8.19 -4.53
N PHE A 85 -12.76 7.69 -5.76
CA PHE A 85 -11.57 7.05 -6.35
C PHE A 85 -10.33 7.96 -6.28
N LEU A 86 -10.47 9.23 -6.70
CA LEU A 86 -9.39 10.22 -6.67
C LEU A 86 -8.88 10.48 -5.25
N ILE A 87 -9.77 10.65 -4.27
CA ILE A 87 -9.38 10.87 -2.87
C ILE A 87 -8.55 9.70 -2.37
N PHE A 88 -9.00 8.46 -2.61
CA PHE A 88 -8.26 7.28 -2.19
C PHE A 88 -6.94 7.13 -2.94
N ALA A 89 -6.91 7.40 -4.25
CA ALA A 89 -5.70 7.31 -5.06
C ALA A 89 -4.62 8.29 -4.59
N TRP A 90 -4.97 9.53 -4.30
CA TRP A 90 -4.02 10.52 -3.79
C TRP A 90 -3.62 10.26 -2.33
N SER A 91 -4.57 9.89 -1.48
CA SER A 91 -4.29 9.61 -0.06
C SER A 91 -3.36 8.42 0.11
N THR A 92 -3.60 7.33 -0.63
CA THR A 92 -2.76 6.13 -0.57
C THR A 92 -1.36 6.42 -1.11
N ARG A 93 -1.24 7.15 -2.22
CA ARG A 93 0.06 7.55 -2.77
C ARG A 93 0.88 8.37 -1.78
N PHE A 94 0.26 9.36 -1.13
CA PHE A 94 0.93 10.12 -0.09
C PHE A 94 1.36 9.25 1.10
N GLY A 95 0.49 8.31 1.52
CA GLY A 95 0.80 7.35 2.58
C GLY A 95 1.98 6.44 2.27
N GLN A 96 2.13 6.00 1.03
CA GLN A 96 3.26 5.17 0.56
C GLN A 96 4.59 5.91 0.63
N GLU A 97 4.64 7.14 0.11
CA GLU A 97 5.83 7.99 0.14
C GLU A 97 6.20 8.33 1.59
N PHE A 98 5.20 8.64 2.42
CA PHE A 98 5.43 8.94 3.83
C PHE A 98 5.96 7.73 4.61
N THR A 99 5.42 6.53 4.36
CA THR A 99 5.92 5.29 4.96
C THR A 99 7.38 5.04 4.56
N THR A 100 7.70 5.19 3.27
CA THR A 100 9.07 5.00 2.75
C THR A 100 10.03 6.01 3.37
N PHE A 101 9.59 7.26 3.54
CA PHE A 101 10.33 8.29 4.25
C PHE A 101 10.58 7.92 5.72
N LEU A 102 9.58 7.46 6.46
CA LEU A 102 9.76 7.04 7.84
C LEU A 102 10.73 5.86 7.97
N ILE A 103 10.67 4.89 7.04
CA ILE A 103 11.60 3.76 7.00
C ILE A 103 13.04 4.24 6.75
N SER A 104 13.23 5.18 5.83
CA SER A 104 14.57 5.72 5.54
C SER A 104 15.12 6.51 6.71
N VAL A 105 14.29 7.31 7.38
CA VAL A 105 14.65 8.02 8.62
C VAL A 105 15.00 7.04 9.74
N ASN A 106 14.23 5.96 9.92
CA ASN A 106 14.54 4.93 10.91
C ASN A 106 15.93 4.32 10.65
N ARG A 107 16.24 3.98 9.39
CA ARG A 107 17.55 3.44 9.00
C ARG A 107 18.69 4.47 9.16
N ALA A 108 18.47 5.72 8.76
CA ALA A 108 19.45 6.79 8.93
C ALA A 108 19.74 7.05 10.41
N SER A 109 18.71 7.02 11.27
CA SER A 109 18.83 7.17 12.72
C SER A 109 19.66 6.06 13.34
N ALA A 110 19.52 4.82 12.86
CA ALA A 110 20.33 3.68 13.32
C ALA A 110 21.82 3.88 13.04
N ILE A 111 22.16 4.47 11.88
CA ILE A 111 23.54 4.68 11.45
C ILE A 111 24.15 5.91 12.15
N MET A 112 23.40 7.02 12.22
CA MET A 112 23.92 8.28 12.75
C MET A 112 23.95 8.33 14.28
N LEU A 113 23.07 7.60 14.96
CA LEU A 113 22.92 7.66 16.42
C LEU A 113 22.76 6.26 17.05
N PRO A 114 23.74 5.35 16.89
CA PRO A 114 23.63 3.98 17.37
C PRO A 114 23.36 3.88 18.89
N LEU A 115 23.91 4.82 19.69
CA LEU A 115 23.74 4.87 21.14
C LEU A 115 22.38 5.40 21.61
N LYS A 116 21.62 6.12 20.75
CA LYS A 116 20.28 6.65 21.06
C LYS A 116 19.16 5.91 20.31
N TYR A 117 19.52 5.07 19.34
CA TYR A 117 18.58 4.32 18.50
C TYR A 117 17.65 3.45 19.35
N ASP A 118 18.20 2.74 20.33
CA ASP A 118 17.45 1.84 21.20
C ASP A 118 16.42 2.58 22.09
N ARG A 119 16.62 3.88 22.33
CA ARG A 119 15.70 4.70 23.13
C ARG A 119 14.59 5.37 22.31
N LEU A 120 14.82 5.57 21.01
CA LEU A 120 13.89 6.26 20.11
C LEU A 120 12.96 5.29 19.37
N TRP A 121 13.47 4.09 19.06
CA TRP A 121 12.80 3.16 18.14
C TRP A 121 12.49 1.80 18.76
N ASN A 122 12.93 1.55 20.00
CA ASN A 122 12.56 0.37 20.76
C ASN A 122 11.47 0.77 21.77
N GLN A 123 10.27 0.21 21.62
CA GLN A 123 9.23 0.29 22.65
C GLN A 123 9.53 -0.80 23.70
N TYR A 124 10.46 -0.50 24.62
CA TYR A 124 10.54 -1.20 25.89
C TYR A 124 9.63 -0.52 26.91
#